data_AF-A0A453EBC1-F1
#
_entry.id   AF-A0A453EBC1-F1
#
_cell.length_a   1.000
_cell.length_b   1.000
_cell.length_c   1.000
_cell.angle_alpha   90.00
_cell.angle_beta   90.00
_cell.angle_gamma   90.00
#
_symmetry.space_group_name_H-M   'P 1'
#
loop_
_entity.id
_entity.type
_entity.pdbx_description
1 polymer ?
#
loop_
_entity_poly.entity_id
_entity_poly.type
_entity_poly.pdbx_seq_one_letter_code
_entity_poly.pdbx_strand_id
1 'polypeptide(L)'
;LGQQLGDLLAADKGADVVFEVGGETFPAHRCLLAARSPVFSAELFGSMRESTGAGAVRVSDMEAGVFRALLRFVYTDSWPPETAEGEEFAMAQHLLVAADKYRMERLKLICEDKLCKNIAA
;
A
#
# COMPACT_ATOMS: atom_id res chain seq x y z
N LEU A 1 1.46 -17.54 -6.21
CA LEU A 1 0.80 -16.31 -6.70
C LEU A 1 1.35 -15.05 -6.03
N GLY A 2 1.28 -14.90 -4.69
CA GLY A 2 1.74 -13.67 -4.02
C GLY A 2 3.16 -13.21 -4.41
N GLN A 3 4.15 -14.10 -4.35
CA GLN A 3 5.53 -13.76 -4.77
C GLN A 3 5.62 -13.37 -6.24
N GLN A 4 4.95 -14.10 -7.14
CA GLN A 4 4.96 -13.81 -8.58
C GLN A 4 4.34 -12.44 -8.90
N LEU A 5 3.33 -12.01 -8.13
CA LEU A 5 2.79 -10.65 -8.22
C LEU A 5 3.78 -9.64 -7.63
N GLY A 6 4.43 -9.95 -6.51
CA GLY A 6 5.51 -9.12 -5.96
C GLY A 6 6.65 -8.88 -6.96
N ASP A 7 7.03 -9.91 -7.73
CA ASP A 7 8.05 -9.80 -8.78
C ASP A 7 7.57 -8.89 -9.93
N LEU A 8 6.27 -8.91 -10.25
CA LEU A 8 5.66 -8.00 -11.23
C LEU A 8 5.76 -6.54 -10.76
N LEU A 9 5.50 -6.29 -9.47
CA LEU A 9 5.67 -4.97 -8.87
C LEU A 9 7.14 -4.52 -8.91
N ALA A 10 8.08 -5.40 -8.57
CA ALA A 10 9.51 -5.05 -8.54
C ALA A 10 10.10 -4.78 -9.94
N ALA A 11 9.54 -5.41 -10.98
CA ALA A 11 9.98 -5.24 -12.36
C ALA A 11 9.28 -4.07 -13.11
N ASP A 12 8.31 -3.39 -12.47
CA ASP A 12 7.45 -2.36 -13.07
C ASP A 12 6.76 -2.78 -14.38
N LYS A 13 6.68 -4.10 -14.64
CA LYS A 13 6.31 -4.63 -15.95
C LYS A 13 4.80 -4.57 -16.13
N GLY A 14 4.34 -3.70 -17.01
CA GLY A 14 2.91 -3.54 -17.32
C GLY A 14 2.20 -2.57 -16.37
N ALA A 15 2.95 -1.77 -15.62
CA ALA A 15 2.39 -0.71 -14.78
C ALA A 15 1.59 0.30 -15.64
N ASP A 16 0.35 0.56 -15.22
CA ASP A 16 -0.61 1.44 -15.89
C ASP A 16 -1.05 2.62 -15.00
N VAL A 17 -0.38 2.79 -13.85
CA VAL A 17 -0.49 3.95 -12.97
C VAL A 17 0.85 4.22 -12.29
N VAL A 18 1.12 5.48 -12.00
CA VAL A 18 2.27 5.91 -11.19
C VAL A 18 1.75 6.72 -10.02
N PHE A 19 2.19 6.41 -8.80
CA PHE A 19 1.94 7.21 -7.61
C PHE A 19 3.14 8.08 -7.28
N GLU A 20 2.91 9.30 -6.80
CA GLU A 20 3.95 10.19 -6.28
C GLU A 20 3.72 10.36 -4.78
N VAL A 21 4.66 9.88 -3.95
CA VAL A 21 4.54 9.81 -2.49
C VAL A 21 5.86 10.23 -1.85
N GLY A 22 5.86 11.28 -1.03
CA GLY A 22 7.07 11.75 -0.36
C GLY A 22 8.22 12.16 -1.30
N GLY A 23 7.93 12.53 -2.54
CA GLY A 23 8.94 12.84 -3.57
C GLY A 23 9.49 11.62 -4.32
N GLU A 24 9.02 10.41 -3.99
CA GLU A 24 9.32 9.18 -4.72
C GLU A 24 8.17 8.78 -5.65
N THR A 25 8.50 8.08 -6.75
CA THR A 25 7.51 7.56 -7.70
C THR A 25 7.38 6.05 -7.61
N PHE A 26 6.14 5.55 -7.67
CA PHE A 26 5.80 4.15 -7.56
C PHE A 26 4.94 3.71 -8.75
N PRO A 27 5.53 3.08 -9.77
CA PRO A 27 4.76 2.40 -10.81
C PRO A 27 3.97 1.22 -10.20
N ALA A 28 2.72 1.06 -10.62
CA ALA A 28 1.84 0.01 -10.11
C ALA A 28 0.75 -0.37 -11.13
N HIS A 29 -0.08 -1.34 -10.75
CA HIS A 29 -1.12 -1.92 -11.58
C HIS A 29 -2.50 -1.61 -10.99
N ARG A 30 -3.32 -0.85 -11.73
CA ARG A 30 -4.64 -0.39 -11.28
C ARG A 30 -5.54 -1.57 -10.92
N CYS A 31 -5.54 -2.62 -11.75
CA CYS A 31 -6.38 -3.79 -11.54
C CYS A 31 -6.09 -4.51 -10.22
N LEU A 32 -4.82 -4.65 -9.84
CA LEU A 32 -4.42 -5.29 -8.59
C LEU A 32 -4.76 -4.41 -7.38
N LEU A 33 -4.54 -3.11 -7.47
CA LEU A 33 -4.91 -2.16 -6.43
C LEU A 33 -6.42 -2.15 -6.20
N ALA A 34 -7.21 -2.05 -7.27
CA ALA A 34 -8.67 -2.04 -7.21
C ALA A 34 -9.27 -3.35 -6.70
N ALA A 35 -8.66 -4.50 -7.02
CA ALA A 35 -9.11 -5.79 -6.52
C ALA A 35 -8.88 -5.95 -4.99
N ARG A 36 -7.92 -5.21 -4.42
CA ARG A 36 -7.49 -5.34 -3.03
C ARG A 36 -7.98 -4.21 -2.12
N SER A 37 -8.47 -3.13 -2.70
CA SER A 37 -9.01 -1.99 -1.96
C SER A 37 -10.19 -1.37 -2.71
N PRO A 38 -11.37 -1.26 -2.06
CA PRO A 38 -12.50 -0.56 -2.65
C PRO A 38 -12.22 0.95 -2.84
N VAL A 39 -11.33 1.53 -2.03
CA VAL A 39 -10.93 2.94 -2.16
C VAL A 39 -10.07 3.13 -3.39
N PHE A 40 -9.05 2.29 -3.61
CA PHE A 40 -8.30 2.32 -4.87
C PHE A 40 -9.20 2.02 -6.08
N SER A 41 -10.18 1.12 -5.94
CA SER A 41 -11.14 0.84 -7.01
C SER A 41 -11.93 2.09 -7.41
N ALA A 42 -12.47 2.81 -6.43
CA ALA A 42 -13.20 4.06 -6.68
C ALA A 42 -12.30 5.17 -7.24
N GLU A 43 -11.08 5.32 -6.72
CA GLU A 43 -10.13 6.35 -7.14
C GLU A 43 -9.58 6.11 -8.55
N LEU A 44 -9.33 4.85 -8.91
CA LEU A 44 -8.70 4.47 -10.19
C LEU A 44 -9.72 4.14 -11.29
N PHE A 45 -10.92 3.66 -10.96
CA PHE A 45 -11.91 3.29 -11.98
C PHE A 45 -13.24 4.04 -11.86
N GLY A 46 -13.45 4.79 -10.78
CA GLY A 46 -14.64 5.62 -10.62
C GLY A 46 -14.57 6.93 -11.40
N SER A 47 -15.68 7.67 -11.34
CA SER A 47 -15.88 8.96 -12.02
C SER A 47 -14.87 10.05 -11.64
N MET A 48 -14.11 9.86 -10.55
CA MET A 48 -13.04 10.78 -10.11
C MET A 48 -11.85 10.84 -11.08
N ARG A 49 -11.70 9.85 -11.96
CA ARG A 49 -10.64 9.79 -12.97
C ARG A 49 -10.68 10.96 -13.97
N GLU A 50 -11.83 11.62 -14.15
CA GLU A 50 -11.95 12.74 -15.10
C GLU A 50 -11.26 14.03 -14.61
N SER A 51 -10.92 14.13 -13.31
CA SER A 51 -10.27 15.32 -12.74
C SER A 51 -8.74 15.24 -12.71
N THR A 52 -8.19 14.04 -12.74
CA THR A 52 -6.75 13.76 -12.74
C THR A 52 -6.38 13.31 -14.16
N GLY A 53 -5.83 14.23 -14.96
CA GLY A 53 -5.30 13.93 -16.29
C GLY A 53 -4.25 12.82 -16.27
N ALA A 54 -3.56 12.59 -17.39
CA ALA A 54 -2.54 11.54 -17.55
C ALA A 54 -1.28 11.65 -16.63
N GLY A 55 -1.34 12.42 -15.54
CA GLY A 55 -0.30 12.57 -14.53
C GLY A 55 -0.35 11.54 -13.41
N ALA A 56 0.70 11.54 -12.58
CA ALA A 56 0.83 10.67 -11.42
C ALA A 56 -0.25 10.94 -10.35
N VAL A 57 -0.66 9.90 -9.64
CA VAL A 57 -1.58 9.99 -8.49
C VAL A 57 -0.79 10.40 -7.26
N ARG A 58 -1.06 11.58 -6.70
CA ARG A 58 -0.32 12.09 -5.55
C ARG A 58 -0.90 11.58 -4.23
N VAL A 59 -0.04 11.05 -3.36
CA VAL A 59 -0.39 10.69 -1.98
C VAL A 59 0.47 11.56 -1.05
N SER A 60 -0.14 12.55 -0.40
CA SER A 60 0.56 13.55 0.42
C SER A 60 0.55 13.26 1.92
N ASP A 61 -0.31 12.35 2.35
CA ASP A 61 -0.57 12.00 3.76
C ASP A 61 0.09 10.68 4.18
N MET A 62 1.13 10.25 3.45
CA MET A 62 1.84 9.01 3.70
C MET A 62 3.32 9.14 3.37
N GLU A 63 4.16 8.51 4.19
CA GLU A 63 5.58 8.39 3.92
C GLU A 63 5.85 7.35 2.83
N ALA A 64 6.88 7.58 2.02
CA ALA A 64 7.24 6.70 0.91
C ALA A 64 7.52 5.25 1.36
N GLY A 65 8.18 5.07 2.51
CA GLY A 65 8.44 3.74 3.10
C GLY A 65 7.17 2.99 3.47
N VAL A 66 6.19 3.70 4.06
CA VAL A 66 4.88 3.13 4.42
C VAL A 66 4.09 2.76 3.16
N PHE A 67 4.11 3.61 2.14
CA PHE A 67 3.42 3.31 0.88
C PHE A 67 4.06 2.12 0.15
N ARG A 68 5.39 2.01 0.16
CA ARG A 68 6.11 0.83 -0.36
C ARG A 68 5.69 -0.46 0.35
N ALA A 69 5.60 -0.40 1.67
CA ALA A 69 5.13 -1.50 2.51
C ALA A 69 3.66 -1.88 2.19
N LEU A 70 2.78 -0.89 2.04
CA LEU A 70 1.39 -1.07 1.63
C LEU A 70 1.28 -1.73 0.25
N LEU A 71 2.02 -1.25 -0.74
CA LEU A 71 2.04 -1.84 -2.09
C LEU A 71 2.51 -3.30 -2.05
N ARG A 72 3.57 -3.60 -1.31
CA ARG A 72 4.01 -5.00 -1.16
C ARG A 72 2.91 -5.87 -0.57
N PHE A 73 2.19 -5.38 0.43
CA PHE A 73 1.07 -6.11 1.01
C PHE A 73 -0.05 -6.34 -0.02
N VAL A 74 -0.41 -5.33 -0.82
CA VAL A 74 -1.41 -5.46 -1.89
C VAL A 74 -1.09 -6.63 -2.84
N TYR A 75 0.19 -6.78 -3.23
CA TYR A 75 0.59 -7.79 -4.21
C TYR A 75 0.82 -9.16 -3.57
N THR A 76 1.39 -9.21 -2.38
CA THR A 76 1.88 -10.46 -1.77
C THR A 76 0.97 -11.03 -0.69
N ASP A 77 0.08 -10.21 -0.11
CA ASP A 77 -0.74 -10.53 1.08
C ASP A 77 0.10 -10.86 2.33
N SER A 78 1.36 -10.41 2.35
CA SER A 78 2.36 -10.70 3.38
C SER A 78 2.85 -9.42 4.05
N TRP A 79 3.15 -9.52 5.34
CA TRP A 79 3.79 -8.43 6.09
C TRP A 79 5.15 -8.06 5.47
N PRO A 80 5.49 -6.77 5.31
CA PRO A 80 6.74 -6.36 4.72
C PRO A 80 7.94 -6.83 5.57
N PRO A 81 8.95 -7.47 4.96
CA PRO A 81 10.08 -8.06 5.69
C PRO A 81 11.16 -7.05 6.12
N GLU A 82 11.05 -5.78 5.71
CA GLU A 82 12.16 -4.80 5.74
C GLU A 82 12.17 -3.85 6.96
N THR A 83 11.33 -4.06 7.97
CA THR A 83 11.41 -3.23 9.18
C THR A 83 12.57 -3.71 10.04
N ALA A 84 13.58 -2.87 10.26
CA ALA A 84 14.62 -3.14 11.24
C ALA A 84 14.00 -3.46 12.62
N GLU A 85 14.67 -4.28 13.42
CA GLU A 85 14.26 -4.56 14.80
C GLU A 85 14.16 -3.23 15.57
N GLY A 86 12.95 -2.86 15.99
CA GLY A 86 12.64 -1.57 16.63
C GLY A 86 11.76 -0.63 15.80
N GLU A 87 11.74 -0.77 14.47
CA GLU A 87 10.89 0.04 13.59
C GLU A 87 9.55 -0.63 13.24
N GLU A 88 9.42 -1.92 13.57
CA GLU A 88 8.20 -2.70 13.31
C GLU A 88 6.96 -2.08 13.99
N PHE A 89 7.10 -1.55 15.20
CA PHE A 89 5.99 -0.90 15.91
C PHE A 89 5.53 0.37 15.20
N ALA A 90 6.47 1.25 14.83
CA ALA A 90 6.17 2.49 14.10
C ALA A 90 5.55 2.16 12.73
N MET A 91 6.11 1.20 12.00
CA MET A 91 5.54 0.73 10.74
C MET A 91 4.12 0.18 10.92
N ALA A 92 3.85 -0.58 11.99
CA ALA A 92 2.51 -1.07 12.29
C ALA A 92 1.51 0.05 12.61
N GLN A 93 1.94 1.12 13.29
CA GLN A 93 1.09 2.29 13.51
C GLN A 93 0.74 2.98 12.18
N HIS A 94 1.75 3.25 11.34
CA HIS A 94 1.52 3.92 10.06
C HIS A 94 0.73 3.05 9.07
N LEU A 95 1.01 1.75 9.00
CA LEU A 95 0.25 0.82 8.17
C LEU A 95 -1.17 0.60 8.68
N LEU A 96 -1.43 0.71 9.99
CA LEU A 96 -2.80 0.66 10.51
C LEU A 96 -3.62 1.83 9.96
N VAL A 97 -3.07 3.05 9.97
CA VAL A 97 -3.71 4.24 9.41
C VAL A 97 -3.93 4.08 7.90
N ALA A 98 -2.93 3.58 7.17
CA ALA A 98 -3.03 3.31 5.74
C ALA A 98 -4.09 2.24 5.43
N ALA A 99 -4.14 1.16 6.21
CA ALA A 99 -5.09 0.07 6.04
C ALA A 99 -6.52 0.53 6.26
N ASP A 100 -6.76 1.38 7.25
CA ASP A 100 -8.08 1.96 7.49
C ASP A 100 -8.48 2.90 6.33
N LYS A 101 -7.57 3.82 5.93
CA LYS A 101 -7.78 4.72 4.79
C LYS A 101 -8.16 3.99 3.52
N TYR A 102 -7.47 2.90 3.19
CA TYR A 102 -7.71 2.11 1.98
C TYR A 102 -8.68 0.94 2.19
N ARG A 103 -9.30 0.81 3.37
CA ARG A 103 -10.24 -0.27 3.73
C ARG A 103 -9.71 -1.67 3.47
N MET A 104 -8.51 -1.94 3.96
CA MET A 104 -7.81 -3.21 3.83
C MET A 104 -7.88 -4.01 5.14
N GLU A 105 -9.04 -4.62 5.41
CA GLU A 105 -9.37 -5.26 6.71
C GLU A 105 -8.32 -6.29 7.18
N ARG A 106 -7.78 -7.10 6.27
CA ARG A 106 -6.77 -8.10 6.64
C ARG A 106 -5.45 -7.46 7.09
N LEU A 107 -5.01 -6.39 6.44
CA LEU A 107 -3.83 -5.64 6.86
C LEU A 107 -4.09 -4.95 8.21
N LYS A 108 -5.28 -4.38 8.38
CA LYS A 108 -5.72 -3.74 9.63
C LYS A 108 -5.60 -4.68 10.82
N LEU A 109 -6.16 -5.89 10.73
CA LEU A 109 -6.08 -6.92 11.77
C LEU A 109 -4.63 -7.34 12.10
N ILE A 110 -3.77 -7.45 11.09
CA ILE A 110 -2.35 -7.76 11.30
C ILE A 110 -1.63 -6.64 12.05
N CYS A 111 -1.93 -5.38 11.71
CA CYS A 111 -1.35 -4.23 12.41
C CYS A 111 -1.83 -4.19 13.87
N GLU A 112 -3.12 -4.39 14.12
CA GLU A 112 -3.69 -4.44 15.48
C GLU A 112 -3.04 -5.54 16.33
N ASP A 113 -2.86 -6.76 15.79
CA ASP A 113 -2.17 -7.85 16.48
C ASP A 113 -0.72 -7.49 16.84
N LYS A 114 0.03 -6.89 15.92
CA LYS A 114 1.42 -6.45 16.16
C LYS A 114 1.50 -5.34 17.21
N LEU A 115 0.58 -4.39 17.19
CA LEU A 115 0.55 -3.29 18.17
C LEU A 115 0.14 -3.79 19.56
N CYS A 116 -0.84 -4.68 19.65
CA CYS A 116 -1.27 -5.27 20.92
C CYS A 116 -0.15 -6.06 21.61
N LYS A 117 0.66 -6.80 20.85
CA LYS A 117 1.80 -7.56 21.41
C LYS A 117 2.87 -6.69 22.06
N ASN A 118 2.99 -5.44 21.63
CA ASN A 118 3.95 -4.48 22.19
C ASN A 118 3.40 -3.74 23.43
N ILE A 119 2.10 -3.81 23.72
CA ILE A 119 1.49 -3.25 24.94
C ILE A 119 1.54 -4.27 26.09
N ALA A 120 1.61 -5.56 25.78
CA ALA A 120 1.65 -6.65 26.75
C ALA A 120 3.08 -7.07 27.17
N ALA A 121 4.11 -6.39 26.68
CA ALA A 121 5.53 -6.59 27.00
C ALA A 121 6.04 -5.47 27.91
#